data_AF-A0A7R9AJK6-F1
#
_entry.id   AF-A0A7R9AJK6-F1
#
_cell.length_a   1.000
_cell.length_b   1.000
_cell.length_c   1.000
_cell.angle_alpha   90.00
_cell.angle_beta   90.00
_cell.angle_gamma   90.00
#
_symmetry.space_group_name_H-M   'P 1'
#
loop_
_entity.id
_entity.type
_entity.pdbx_description
1 polymer ?
#
loop_
_entity_poly.entity_id
_entity_poly.type
_entity_poly.pdbx_seq_one_letter_code
_entity_poly.pdbx_strand_id
1 'polypeptide(L)'
;RRKNRNMTKAKMDIHQVLKQLPHRYPFVMVDRVLEIEPGKSIKALKNVTINEPYFVGHFPHRPVMPGVMIVEALAQTAALLGFDTLGVTPDSKTMFYFAGIDGARFKRPVEPGDQLILYMEVERVRAGIWKFKGHATVGEDLVTEMAQLHPTAIVSPTAQLHETVQVGAFTIIGDNVRVAANTSIGSHCVIEGHTQIDCDNQIASHNSIGSAAQDKKYRNEATRLVIGARNTIREFCTINTGTIQGGGVTTIGDDNWIMAYVHIAHDCQVGSHTIMANTSTLAGHVEVGDWAIIGGLTGVHQFTKIGAHAMVGFASAVSQDIAPYMMVDGNPLSVRGINSEGLRRRGFGNERI
;
A
#
# COMPACT_ATOMS: atom_id res chain seq x y z
N ARG A 1 40.12 -18.46 -7.63
CA ARG A 1 39.33 -17.83 -8.71
C ARG A 1 37.86 -18.24 -8.56
N ARG A 2 37.04 -17.41 -7.93
CA ARG A 2 35.58 -17.60 -7.80
C ARG A 2 34.98 -17.54 -9.21
N LYS A 3 34.39 -18.64 -9.69
CA LYS A 3 33.57 -18.63 -10.92
C LYS A 3 32.26 -17.90 -10.60
N ASN A 4 32.06 -16.74 -11.24
CA ASN A 4 30.74 -16.15 -11.42
C ASN A 4 29.82 -17.20 -12.05
N ARG A 5 28.91 -17.78 -11.26
CA ARG A 5 27.72 -18.44 -11.79
C ARG A 5 26.80 -17.31 -12.26
N ASN A 6 26.84 -17.01 -13.56
CA ASN A 6 25.70 -16.38 -14.21
C ASN A 6 24.49 -17.28 -13.94
N MET A 7 23.54 -16.81 -13.12
CA MET A 7 22.25 -17.47 -12.94
C MET A 7 21.48 -17.34 -14.25
N THR A 8 21.67 -18.29 -15.16
CA THR A 8 20.77 -18.47 -16.30
C THR A 8 19.37 -18.78 -15.74
N LYS A 9 18.41 -17.87 -15.96
CA LYS A 9 16.98 -18.12 -15.74
C LYS A 9 16.60 -19.41 -16.47
N ALA A 10 16.27 -20.46 -15.73
CA ALA A 10 15.88 -21.72 -16.34
C ALA A 10 14.51 -21.53 -17.03
N LYS A 11 14.35 -22.17 -18.19
CA LYS A 11 13.09 -22.23 -18.94
C LYS A 11 12.56 -23.66 -18.84
N MET A 12 11.24 -23.82 -18.69
CA MET A 12 10.60 -25.14 -18.78
C MET A 12 9.71 -25.20 -20.01
N ASP A 13 9.94 -26.18 -20.88
CA ASP A 13 9.01 -26.51 -21.95
C ASP A 13 7.83 -27.36 -21.45
N ILE A 14 6.90 -27.68 -22.34
CA ILE A 14 5.70 -28.46 -21.99
C ILE A 14 6.05 -29.88 -21.49
N HIS A 15 7.13 -30.49 -21.96
CA HIS A 15 7.52 -31.84 -21.51
C HIS A 15 8.01 -31.79 -20.06
N GLN A 16 8.76 -30.74 -19.70
CA GLN A 16 9.21 -30.49 -18.35
C GLN A 16 8.05 -30.13 -17.42
N VAL A 17 7.12 -29.29 -17.87
CA VAL A 17 5.90 -28.95 -17.12
C VAL A 17 5.07 -30.20 -16.83
N LEU A 18 4.82 -31.06 -17.82
CA LEU A 18 4.05 -32.30 -17.65
C LEU A 18 4.72 -33.33 -16.74
N LYS A 19 6.05 -33.24 -16.58
CA LYS A 19 6.80 -34.07 -15.63
C LYS A 19 6.64 -33.57 -14.20
N GLN A 20 6.49 -32.26 -13.99
CA GLN A 20 6.34 -31.67 -12.66
C GLN A 20 4.89 -31.55 -12.21
N LEU A 21 3.95 -31.32 -13.14
CA LEU A 21 2.54 -31.24 -12.81
C LEU A 21 1.85 -32.60 -13.05
N PRO A 22 1.04 -33.08 -12.09
CA PRO A 22 0.23 -34.28 -12.30
C PRO A 22 -0.94 -34.05 -13.26
N HIS A 23 -1.34 -32.79 -13.47
CA HIS A 23 -2.45 -32.39 -14.34
C HIS A 23 -2.24 -32.84 -15.79
N ARG A 24 -3.33 -33.26 -16.45
CA ARG A 24 -3.37 -33.63 -17.86
C ARG A 24 -4.54 -32.94 -18.54
N TYR A 25 -4.55 -32.90 -19.87
CA TYR A 25 -5.67 -32.35 -20.62
C TYR A 25 -7.01 -32.92 -20.11
N PRO A 26 -8.03 -32.08 -19.90
CA PRO A 26 -8.09 -30.64 -20.23
C PRO A 26 -7.63 -29.68 -19.13
N PHE A 27 -7.00 -30.18 -18.07
CA PHE A 27 -6.75 -29.41 -16.84
C PHE A 27 -5.30 -28.97 -16.63
N VAL A 28 -4.36 -29.32 -17.53
CA VAL A 28 -3.03 -28.70 -17.53
C VAL A 28 -3.13 -27.32 -18.18
N MET A 29 -2.78 -26.28 -17.42
CA MET A 29 -3.00 -24.89 -17.82
C MET A 29 -1.73 -24.18 -18.29
N VAL A 30 -0.58 -24.55 -17.73
CA VAL A 30 0.70 -23.90 -18.04
C VAL A 30 1.35 -24.56 -19.26
N ASP A 31 1.62 -23.78 -20.30
CA ASP A 31 2.28 -24.28 -21.51
C ASP A 31 3.80 -24.23 -21.42
N ARG A 32 4.32 -23.20 -20.75
CA ARG A 32 5.76 -22.91 -20.71
C ARG A 32 6.12 -22.04 -19.50
N VAL A 33 7.25 -22.33 -18.87
CA VAL A 33 7.90 -21.41 -17.92
C VAL A 33 8.92 -20.56 -18.68
N LEU A 34 8.71 -19.26 -18.67
CA LEU A 34 9.55 -18.27 -19.34
C LEU A 34 10.79 -17.91 -18.50
N GLU A 35 10.60 -17.81 -17.19
CA GLU A 35 11.63 -17.45 -16.22
C GLU A 35 11.35 -18.12 -14.89
N ILE A 36 12.39 -18.58 -14.20
CA ILE A 36 12.26 -19.09 -12.83
C ILE A 36 13.51 -18.74 -12.01
N GLU A 37 13.28 -18.24 -10.81
CA GLU A 37 14.26 -18.03 -9.75
C GLU A 37 13.82 -18.89 -8.55
N PRO A 38 14.46 -20.07 -8.34
CA PRO A 38 14.07 -20.99 -7.28
C PRO A 38 14.01 -20.30 -5.91
N GLY A 39 12.93 -20.55 -5.16
CA GLY A 39 12.69 -19.97 -3.84
C GLY A 39 12.23 -18.51 -3.85
N LYS A 40 12.10 -17.89 -5.02
CA LYS A 40 11.76 -16.48 -5.15
C LYS A 40 10.59 -16.23 -6.08
N SER A 41 10.71 -16.49 -7.38
CA SER A 41 9.69 -16.10 -8.36
C SER A 41 9.67 -16.97 -9.61
N ILE A 42 8.54 -17.00 -10.31
CA ILE A 42 8.35 -17.69 -11.58
C ILE A 42 7.48 -16.84 -12.52
N LYS A 43 7.78 -16.90 -13.81
CA LYS A 43 6.97 -16.34 -14.89
C LYS A 43 6.63 -17.43 -15.89
N ALA A 44 5.35 -17.68 -16.10
CA ALA A 44 4.85 -18.72 -17.00
C ALA A 44 3.87 -18.16 -18.04
N LEU A 45 3.59 -18.96 -19.06
CA LEU A 45 2.71 -18.64 -20.18
C LEU A 45 1.60 -19.68 -20.26
N LYS A 46 0.37 -19.20 -20.44
CA LYS A 46 -0.78 -19.96 -20.93
C LYS A 46 -1.31 -19.30 -22.21
N ASN A 47 -1.38 -20.07 -23.29
CA ASN A 47 -2.11 -19.71 -24.49
C ASN A 47 -3.58 -20.07 -24.28
N VAL A 48 -4.46 -19.15 -24.68
CA VAL A 48 -5.90 -19.34 -24.55
C VAL A 48 -6.46 -19.70 -25.92
N THR A 49 -6.76 -20.99 -26.12
CA THR A 49 -7.26 -21.48 -27.41
C THR A 49 -8.78 -21.63 -27.41
N ILE A 50 -9.44 -21.32 -28.53
CA ILE A 50 -10.89 -21.52 -28.68
C ILE A 50 -11.32 -22.98 -28.45
N ASN A 51 -10.38 -23.93 -28.61
CA ASN A 51 -10.62 -25.35 -28.43
C ASN A 51 -10.67 -25.78 -26.95
N GLU A 52 -10.49 -24.88 -25.98
CA GLU A 52 -10.60 -25.25 -24.57
C GLU A 52 -12.06 -25.57 -24.19
N PRO A 53 -12.30 -26.66 -23.45
CA PRO A 53 -13.65 -27.22 -23.29
C PRO A 53 -14.60 -26.31 -22.54
N TYR A 54 -14.09 -25.41 -21.70
CA TYR A 54 -14.94 -24.48 -20.96
C TYR A 54 -15.60 -23.41 -21.86
N PHE A 55 -15.07 -23.14 -23.06
CA PHE A 55 -15.70 -22.18 -23.98
C PHE A 55 -17.00 -22.70 -24.61
N VAL A 56 -17.26 -24.01 -24.55
CA VAL A 56 -18.52 -24.60 -25.03
C VAL A 56 -19.72 -24.10 -24.21
N GLY A 57 -19.53 -23.89 -22.90
CA GLY A 57 -20.60 -23.49 -21.98
C GLY A 57 -20.44 -22.11 -21.35
N HIS A 58 -19.21 -21.60 -21.22
CA HIS A 58 -18.94 -20.32 -20.56
C HIS A 58 -19.04 -19.16 -21.55
N PHE A 59 -20.28 -18.67 -21.73
CA PHE A 59 -20.73 -17.65 -22.69
C PHE A 59 -20.58 -18.05 -24.18
N PRO A 60 -21.49 -18.90 -24.71
CA PRO A 60 -21.37 -19.48 -26.06
C PRO A 60 -21.28 -18.47 -27.22
N HIS A 61 -21.86 -17.28 -27.08
CA HIS A 61 -21.84 -16.23 -28.10
C HIS A 61 -20.74 -15.18 -27.88
N ARG A 62 -20.02 -15.27 -26.76
CA ARG A 62 -18.90 -14.38 -26.41
C ARG A 62 -17.91 -15.16 -25.54
N PRO A 63 -17.05 -15.99 -26.15
CA PRO A 63 -16.14 -16.86 -25.41
C PRO A 63 -15.22 -16.06 -24.48
N VAL A 64 -15.37 -16.25 -23.17
CA VAL A 64 -14.52 -15.63 -22.15
C VAL A 64 -13.97 -16.74 -21.25
N MET A 65 -12.68 -16.71 -20.94
CA MET A 65 -12.08 -17.68 -20.03
C MET A 65 -12.61 -17.43 -18.61
N PRO A 66 -13.15 -18.44 -17.91
CA PRO A 66 -13.63 -18.26 -16.54
C PRO A 66 -12.51 -17.78 -15.63
N GLY A 67 -12.80 -16.82 -14.74
CA GLY A 67 -11.81 -16.31 -13.78
C GLY A 67 -11.18 -17.41 -12.92
N VAL A 68 -11.96 -18.42 -12.54
CA VAL A 68 -11.48 -19.60 -11.79
C VAL A 68 -10.41 -20.39 -12.55
N MET A 69 -10.43 -20.41 -13.89
CA MET A 69 -9.40 -21.07 -14.69
C MET A 69 -8.09 -20.27 -14.70
N ILE A 70 -8.17 -18.94 -14.59
CA ILE A 70 -6.99 -18.08 -14.45
C ILE A 70 -6.34 -18.31 -13.08
N VAL A 71 -7.16 -18.43 -12.03
CA VAL A 71 -6.69 -18.78 -10.68
C VAL A 71 -6.03 -20.15 -10.67
N GLU A 72 -6.62 -21.16 -11.31
CA GLU A 72 -6.03 -22.49 -11.47
C GLU A 72 -4.67 -22.43 -12.19
N ALA A 73 -4.56 -21.64 -13.26
CA ALA A 73 -3.30 -21.48 -13.98
C ALA A 73 -2.20 -20.84 -13.09
N LEU A 74 -2.56 -19.85 -12.26
CA LEU A 74 -1.67 -19.26 -11.26
C LEU A 74 -1.27 -20.28 -10.18
N ALA A 75 -2.20 -21.11 -9.72
CA ALA A 75 -1.94 -22.16 -8.74
C ALA A 75 -0.95 -23.22 -9.28
N GLN A 76 -1.12 -23.66 -10.53
CA GLN A 76 -0.18 -24.56 -11.20
C GLN A 76 1.20 -23.92 -11.38
N THR A 77 1.23 -22.63 -11.72
CA THR A 77 2.47 -21.85 -11.81
C THR A 77 3.20 -21.79 -10.47
N ALA A 78 2.48 -21.57 -9.37
CA ALA A 78 3.04 -21.60 -8.02
C ALA A 78 3.56 -22.99 -7.62
N ALA A 79 2.84 -24.05 -8.00
CA ALA A 79 3.26 -25.43 -7.75
C ALA A 79 4.57 -25.76 -8.48
N LEU A 80 4.72 -25.34 -9.75
CA LEU A 80 5.98 -25.47 -10.50
C LEU A 80 7.15 -24.80 -9.76
N LEU A 81 6.95 -23.58 -9.26
CA LEU A 81 7.98 -22.90 -8.46
C LEU A 81 8.31 -23.68 -7.18
N GLY A 82 7.29 -24.19 -6.47
CA GLY A 82 7.48 -24.99 -5.27
C GLY A 82 8.30 -26.26 -5.53
N PHE A 83 7.96 -27.03 -6.56
CA PHE A 83 8.66 -28.27 -6.91
C PHE A 83 10.10 -28.03 -7.35
N ASP A 84 10.31 -27.02 -8.20
CA ASP A 84 11.67 -26.64 -8.64
C ASP A 84 12.53 -26.18 -7.46
N THR A 85 11.95 -25.39 -6.55
CA THR A 85 12.65 -24.92 -5.33
C THR A 85 13.06 -26.08 -4.42
N LEU A 86 12.19 -27.08 -4.27
CA LEU A 86 12.46 -28.25 -3.45
C LEU A 86 13.37 -29.27 -4.16
N GLY A 87 13.60 -29.13 -5.47
CA GLY A 87 14.33 -30.11 -6.27
C GLY A 87 13.61 -31.46 -6.34
N VAL A 88 12.28 -31.48 -6.16
CA VAL A 88 11.46 -32.70 -6.11
C VAL A 88 10.68 -32.84 -7.40
N THR A 89 10.74 -34.03 -8.01
CA THR A 89 9.78 -34.41 -9.05
C THR A 89 8.64 -35.17 -8.39
N PRO A 90 7.39 -34.67 -8.44
CA PRO A 90 6.24 -35.34 -7.84
C PRO A 90 6.03 -36.74 -8.41
N ASP A 91 5.74 -37.69 -7.54
CA ASP A 91 5.26 -39.02 -7.92
C ASP A 91 3.72 -39.09 -7.82
N SER A 92 3.14 -40.26 -8.09
CA SER A 92 1.68 -40.48 -8.00
C SER A 92 1.10 -40.34 -6.58
N LYS A 93 1.94 -40.18 -5.55
CA LYS A 93 1.55 -39.99 -4.14
C LYS A 93 1.71 -38.55 -3.68
N THR A 94 2.36 -37.70 -4.48
CA THR A 94 2.62 -36.31 -4.15
C THR A 94 1.42 -35.44 -4.55
N MET A 95 0.70 -34.94 -3.55
CA MET A 95 -0.44 -34.04 -3.74
C MET A 95 -0.10 -32.62 -3.29
N PHE A 96 -0.19 -31.66 -4.19
CA PHE A 96 -0.10 -30.24 -3.86
C PHE A 96 -1.51 -29.66 -3.77
N TYR A 97 -1.97 -29.34 -2.56
CA TYR A 97 -3.32 -28.87 -2.34
C TYR A 97 -3.40 -27.35 -2.43
N PHE A 98 -4.32 -26.85 -3.25
CA PHE A 98 -4.66 -25.42 -3.27
C PHE A 98 -5.53 -25.11 -2.06
N ALA A 99 -4.91 -24.59 -1.00
CA ALA A 99 -5.57 -24.40 0.30
C ALA A 99 -6.57 -23.24 0.33
N GLY A 100 -6.33 -22.18 -0.44
CA GLY A 100 -7.18 -21.00 -0.46
C GLY A 100 -6.59 -19.88 -1.30
N ILE A 101 -7.41 -18.87 -1.56
CA ILE A 101 -7.03 -17.64 -2.24
C ILE A 101 -7.70 -16.45 -1.54
N ASP A 102 -6.92 -15.40 -1.34
CA ASP A 102 -7.39 -14.15 -0.77
C ASP A 102 -7.31 -13.05 -1.85
N GLY A 103 -8.31 -12.18 -1.89
CA GLY A 103 -8.22 -10.93 -2.66
C GLY A 103 -8.17 -11.07 -4.18
N ALA A 104 -8.60 -12.20 -4.77
CA ALA A 104 -8.67 -12.35 -6.22
C ALA A 104 -9.58 -11.29 -6.86
N ARG A 105 -9.08 -10.59 -7.87
CA ARG A 105 -9.84 -9.62 -8.67
C ARG A 105 -9.59 -9.85 -10.16
N PHE A 106 -10.64 -9.75 -10.96
CA PHE A 106 -10.60 -9.93 -12.42
C PHE A 106 -10.91 -8.59 -13.09
N LYS A 107 -9.93 -8.00 -13.77
CA LYS A 107 -9.97 -6.62 -14.28
C LYS A 107 -10.36 -6.53 -15.75
N ARG A 108 -10.01 -7.57 -16.53
CA ARG A 108 -10.21 -7.63 -17.98
C ARG A 108 -10.69 -9.04 -18.37
N PRO A 109 -11.68 -9.18 -19.26
CA PRO A 109 -11.99 -10.47 -19.87
C PRO A 109 -10.77 -11.04 -20.61
N VAL A 110 -10.58 -12.35 -20.54
CA VAL A 110 -9.59 -13.08 -21.33
C VAL A 110 -10.33 -13.86 -22.40
N GLU A 111 -9.92 -13.71 -23.65
CA GLU A 111 -10.61 -14.27 -24.81
C GLU A 111 -9.70 -15.23 -25.58
N PRO A 112 -10.26 -16.15 -26.40
CA PRO A 112 -9.47 -16.97 -27.30
C PRO A 112 -8.52 -16.14 -28.17
N GLY A 113 -7.25 -16.54 -28.23
CA GLY A 113 -6.17 -15.82 -28.91
C GLY A 113 -5.25 -15.06 -27.95
N ASP A 114 -5.69 -14.79 -26.72
CA ASP A 114 -4.84 -14.14 -25.71
C ASP A 114 -3.67 -15.04 -25.27
N GLN A 115 -2.55 -14.39 -24.94
CA GLN A 115 -1.43 -14.99 -24.21
C GLN A 115 -1.42 -14.47 -22.79
N LEU A 116 -1.81 -15.35 -21.86
CA LEU A 116 -1.85 -15.04 -20.44
C LEU A 116 -0.48 -15.29 -19.82
N ILE A 117 0.15 -14.22 -19.36
CA ILE A 117 1.42 -14.24 -18.66
C ILE A 117 1.14 -14.32 -17.16
N LEU A 118 1.65 -15.36 -16.52
CA LEU A 118 1.39 -15.71 -15.13
C LEU A 118 2.64 -15.41 -14.30
N TYR A 119 2.54 -14.56 -13.29
CA TYR A 119 3.65 -14.25 -12.39
C TYR A 119 3.31 -14.65 -10.96
N MET A 120 4.20 -15.39 -10.31
CA MET A 120 4.08 -15.79 -8.91
C MET A 120 5.39 -15.55 -8.17
N GLU A 121 5.29 -15.09 -6.93
CA GLU A 121 6.42 -14.85 -6.01
C GLU A 121 6.14 -15.49 -4.65
N VAL A 122 7.15 -16.13 -4.08
CA VAL A 122 7.07 -16.72 -2.73
C VAL A 122 7.04 -15.59 -1.71
N GLU A 123 5.96 -15.52 -0.93
CA GLU A 123 5.83 -14.57 0.19
C GLU A 123 6.35 -15.21 1.48
N ARG A 124 5.93 -16.45 1.75
CA ARG A 124 6.29 -17.15 2.98
C ARG A 124 6.19 -18.66 2.80
N VAL A 125 7.13 -19.38 3.40
CA VAL A 125 7.06 -20.83 3.57
C VAL A 125 7.11 -21.17 5.04
N ARG A 126 6.13 -21.92 5.56
CA ARG A 126 6.12 -22.36 6.97
C ARG A 126 5.44 -23.71 7.09
N ALA A 127 6.13 -24.67 7.71
CA ALA A 127 5.58 -26.01 8.02
C ALA A 127 4.93 -26.69 6.80
N GLY A 128 5.58 -26.62 5.63
CA GLY A 128 5.07 -27.22 4.39
C GLY A 128 3.97 -26.41 3.68
N ILE A 129 3.47 -25.32 4.28
CA ILE A 129 2.51 -24.41 3.66
C ILE A 129 3.27 -23.29 2.95
N TRP A 130 2.96 -23.10 1.67
CA TRP A 130 3.53 -22.06 0.84
C TRP A 130 2.48 -20.98 0.57
N LYS A 131 2.83 -19.73 0.89
CA LYS A 131 2.06 -18.55 0.55
C LYS A 131 2.76 -17.81 -0.58
N PHE A 132 1.99 -17.47 -1.59
CA PHE A 132 2.46 -16.74 -2.76
C PHE A 132 1.65 -15.47 -2.96
N LYS A 133 2.27 -14.48 -3.60
CA LYS A 133 1.58 -13.37 -4.24
C LYS A 133 1.76 -13.49 -5.75
N GLY A 134 0.79 -13.01 -6.53
CA GLY A 134 0.90 -13.11 -7.97
C GLY A 134 -0.21 -12.40 -8.73
N HIS A 135 0.02 -12.30 -10.04
CA HIS A 135 -0.89 -11.66 -10.99
C HIS A 135 -0.79 -12.32 -12.36
N ALA A 136 -1.75 -12.02 -13.23
CA ALA A 136 -1.77 -12.43 -14.62
C ALA A 136 -1.99 -11.23 -15.55
N THR A 137 -1.28 -11.18 -16.68
CA THR A 137 -1.43 -10.12 -17.69
C THR A 137 -1.65 -10.68 -19.10
N VAL A 138 -2.21 -9.87 -19.99
CA VAL A 138 -2.22 -10.09 -21.44
C VAL A 138 -1.55 -8.89 -22.10
N GLY A 139 -0.36 -9.09 -22.68
CA GLY A 139 0.50 -7.96 -23.04
C GLY A 139 0.84 -7.13 -21.80
N GLU A 140 0.51 -5.83 -21.85
CA GLU A 140 0.66 -4.89 -20.73
C GLU A 140 -0.59 -4.80 -19.85
N ASP A 141 -1.73 -5.37 -20.28
CA ASP A 141 -2.99 -5.28 -19.54
C ASP A 141 -3.00 -6.25 -18.36
N LEU A 142 -3.26 -5.74 -17.15
CA LEU A 142 -3.53 -6.57 -15.98
C LEU A 142 -4.89 -7.27 -16.11
N VAL A 143 -4.90 -8.60 -15.97
CA VAL A 143 -6.09 -9.44 -16.08
C VAL A 143 -6.60 -9.86 -14.70
N THR A 144 -5.71 -10.41 -13.88
CA THR A 144 -6.05 -10.95 -12.55
C THR A 144 -4.96 -10.59 -11.55
N GLU A 145 -5.33 -10.24 -10.32
CA GLU A 145 -4.39 -10.00 -9.22
C GLU A 145 -4.91 -10.60 -7.91
N MET A 146 -3.98 -10.81 -6.98
CA MET A 146 -4.27 -11.13 -5.58
C MET A 146 -3.86 -9.94 -4.71
N ALA A 147 -4.78 -8.99 -4.48
CA ALA A 147 -4.52 -7.87 -3.58
C ALA A 147 -4.39 -8.38 -2.13
N GLN A 148 -3.44 -7.85 -1.34
CA GLN A 148 -3.24 -8.24 0.07
C GLN A 148 -4.27 -7.56 0.99
N LEU A 149 -5.54 -7.78 0.69
CA LEU A 149 -6.67 -7.34 1.51
C LEU A 149 -6.99 -8.46 2.50
N HIS A 150 -6.93 -8.17 3.80
CA HIS A 150 -7.40 -9.11 4.79
C HIS A 150 -8.88 -9.45 4.54
N PRO A 151 -9.33 -10.72 4.67
CA PRO A 151 -10.72 -11.11 4.35
C PRO A 151 -11.80 -10.36 5.14
N THR A 152 -11.45 -9.81 6.30
CA THR A 152 -12.36 -9.01 7.14
C THR A 152 -12.27 -7.50 6.89
N ALA A 153 -11.41 -7.05 5.98
CA ALA A 153 -11.39 -5.66 5.55
C ALA A 153 -12.60 -5.39 4.65
N ILE A 154 -13.22 -4.23 4.82
CA ILE A 154 -14.36 -3.78 4.03
C ILE A 154 -13.86 -2.66 3.13
N VAL A 155 -13.74 -2.93 1.83
CA VAL A 155 -13.28 -1.95 0.85
C VAL A 155 -14.44 -1.65 -0.10
N SER A 156 -14.79 -0.37 -0.24
CA SER A 156 -15.80 0.05 -1.21
C SER A 156 -15.42 -0.40 -2.63
N PRO A 157 -16.39 -0.85 -3.46
CA PRO A 157 -16.17 -1.12 -4.87
C PRO A 157 -15.66 0.08 -5.68
N THR A 158 -15.86 1.31 -5.21
CA THR A 158 -15.44 2.54 -5.90
C THR A 158 -14.08 3.07 -5.44
N ALA A 159 -13.51 2.49 -4.37
CA ALA A 159 -12.17 2.83 -3.91
C ALA A 159 -11.11 2.41 -4.95
N GLN A 160 -10.06 3.22 -5.08
CA GLN A 160 -8.98 3.01 -6.04
C GLN A 160 -7.69 2.71 -5.29
N LEU A 161 -7.38 1.43 -5.10
CA LEU A 161 -6.16 0.99 -4.45
C LEU A 161 -5.20 0.44 -5.50
N HIS A 162 -3.93 0.87 -5.43
CA HIS A 162 -2.86 0.24 -6.21
C HIS A 162 -2.70 -1.23 -5.81
N GLU A 163 -2.29 -2.07 -6.75
CA GLU A 163 -2.20 -3.54 -6.62
C GLU A 163 -1.35 -4.02 -5.43
N THR A 164 -0.33 -3.26 -5.09
CA THR A 164 0.63 -3.56 -4.00
C THR A 164 0.14 -3.15 -2.62
N VAL A 165 -1.02 -2.48 -2.51
CA VAL A 165 -1.54 -1.98 -1.22
C VAL A 165 -1.91 -3.15 -0.33
N GLN A 166 -1.53 -3.06 0.95
CA GLN A 166 -1.86 -4.04 1.98
C GLN A 166 -2.90 -3.44 2.93
N VAL A 167 -3.97 -4.17 3.21
CA VAL A 167 -5.05 -3.72 4.12
C VAL A 167 -5.28 -4.74 5.22
N GLY A 168 -5.06 -4.31 6.46
CA GLY A 168 -5.20 -5.13 7.66
C GLY A 168 -6.65 -5.47 8.02
N ALA A 169 -6.80 -6.41 8.95
CA ALA A 169 -8.09 -6.91 9.41
C ALA A 169 -9.01 -5.79 9.93
N PHE A 170 -10.31 -5.89 9.62
CA PHE A 170 -11.35 -4.99 10.13
C PHE A 170 -11.17 -3.51 9.75
N THR A 171 -10.31 -3.23 8.77
CA THR A 171 -10.18 -1.88 8.21
C THR A 171 -11.30 -1.60 7.22
N ILE A 172 -11.82 -0.39 7.27
CA ILE A 172 -12.85 0.13 6.38
C ILE A 172 -12.22 1.15 5.44
N ILE A 173 -12.37 0.95 4.14
CA ILE A 173 -11.98 1.91 3.09
C ILE A 173 -13.25 2.34 2.36
N GLY A 174 -13.63 3.61 2.53
CA GLY A 174 -14.85 4.20 1.99
C GLY A 174 -14.77 4.56 0.51
N ASP A 175 -15.87 5.12 0.01
CA ASP A 175 -15.97 5.66 -1.34
C ASP A 175 -14.99 6.81 -1.56
N ASN A 176 -14.54 6.99 -2.81
CA ASN A 176 -13.64 8.08 -3.23
C ASN A 176 -12.22 8.06 -2.64
N VAL A 177 -11.87 7.03 -1.88
CA VAL A 177 -10.50 6.84 -1.39
C VAL A 177 -9.59 6.36 -2.52
N ARG A 178 -8.42 6.97 -2.64
CA ARG A 178 -7.35 6.56 -3.55
C ARG A 178 -6.07 6.32 -2.78
N VAL A 179 -5.44 5.16 -2.97
CA VAL A 179 -4.18 4.79 -2.31
C VAL A 179 -3.19 4.29 -3.36
N ALA A 180 -2.03 4.93 -3.43
CA ALA A 180 -0.97 4.58 -4.38
C ALA A 180 -0.10 3.41 -3.89
N ALA A 181 0.92 3.08 -4.68
CA ALA A 181 1.71 1.86 -4.55
C ALA A 181 2.40 1.71 -3.18
N ASN A 182 2.67 0.46 -2.79
CA ASN A 182 3.41 0.02 -1.61
C ASN A 182 2.96 0.58 -0.25
N THR A 183 1.78 1.19 -0.18
CA THR A 183 1.22 1.65 1.09
C THR A 183 0.66 0.47 1.90
N SER A 184 1.00 0.43 3.18
CA SER A 184 0.50 -0.57 4.13
C SER A 184 -0.45 0.09 5.13
N ILE A 185 -1.63 -0.51 5.30
CA ILE A 185 -2.69 -0.02 6.18
C ILE A 185 -2.95 -1.09 7.24
N GLY A 186 -2.76 -0.74 8.51
CA GLY A 186 -2.95 -1.60 9.66
C GLY A 186 -4.41 -2.01 9.85
N SER A 187 -4.66 -2.81 10.89
CA SER A 187 -6.01 -3.25 11.25
C SER A 187 -6.85 -2.12 11.85
N HIS A 188 -8.17 -2.26 11.83
CA HIS A 188 -9.12 -1.36 12.49
C HIS A 188 -9.00 0.12 12.09
N CYS A 189 -8.50 0.41 10.89
CA CYS A 189 -8.50 1.77 10.38
C CYS A 189 -9.85 2.09 9.74
N VAL A 190 -10.23 3.36 9.76
CA VAL A 190 -11.31 3.90 8.93
C VAL A 190 -10.70 4.97 8.04
N ILE A 191 -10.70 4.72 6.74
CA ILE A 191 -10.26 5.69 5.73
C ILE A 191 -11.46 6.02 4.85
N GLU A 192 -11.87 7.27 4.83
CA GLU A 192 -13.10 7.72 4.18
C GLU A 192 -12.94 9.11 3.54
N GLY A 193 -14.05 9.68 3.04
CA GLY A 193 -14.04 10.98 2.39
C GLY A 193 -13.29 11.02 1.05
N HIS A 194 -13.14 12.21 0.48
CA HIS A 194 -12.33 12.40 -0.73
C HIS A 194 -10.84 12.44 -0.36
N THR A 195 -10.29 11.26 -0.12
CA THR A 195 -8.94 11.07 0.43
C THR A 195 -8.01 10.46 -0.61
N GLN A 196 -6.88 11.13 -0.85
CA GLN A 196 -5.78 10.63 -1.65
C GLN A 196 -4.56 10.39 -0.77
N ILE A 197 -4.00 9.19 -0.83
CA ILE A 197 -2.78 8.77 -0.12
C ILE A 197 -1.78 8.30 -1.16
N ASP A 198 -0.59 8.90 -1.17
CA ASP A 198 0.46 8.55 -2.13
C ASP A 198 1.22 7.27 -1.72
N CYS A 199 2.38 7.02 -2.34
CA CYS A 199 3.08 5.74 -2.25
C CYS A 199 3.90 5.55 -0.97
N ASP A 200 4.21 4.29 -0.67
CA ASP A 200 5.15 3.85 0.38
C ASP A 200 4.79 4.33 1.80
N ASN A 201 3.51 4.63 2.06
CA ASN A 201 3.06 5.03 3.39
C ASN A 201 2.93 3.82 4.33
N GLN A 202 3.19 4.04 5.63
CA GLN A 202 3.02 3.04 6.68
C GLN A 202 2.00 3.56 7.70
N ILE A 203 0.77 3.06 7.60
CA ILE A 203 -0.34 3.45 8.46
C ILE A 203 -0.58 2.34 9.47
N ALA A 204 -0.33 2.61 10.75
CA ALA A 204 -0.56 1.69 11.84
C ALA A 204 -2.07 1.50 12.10
N SER A 205 -2.41 0.66 13.07
CA SER A 205 -3.80 0.31 13.36
C SER A 205 -4.59 1.46 14.02
N HIS A 206 -5.92 1.39 13.97
CA HIS A 206 -6.84 2.27 14.71
C HIS A 206 -6.84 3.75 14.28
N ASN A 207 -6.39 4.05 13.07
CA ASN A 207 -6.42 5.41 12.53
C ASN A 207 -7.80 5.78 11.97
N SER A 208 -8.20 7.05 12.12
CA SER A 208 -9.34 7.66 11.41
C SER A 208 -8.80 8.73 10.45
N ILE A 209 -8.88 8.45 9.14
CA ILE A 209 -8.25 9.27 8.10
C ILE A 209 -9.31 9.70 7.08
N GLY A 210 -9.38 11.00 6.81
CA GLY A 210 -10.33 11.56 5.84
C GLY A 210 -11.75 11.74 6.38
N SER A 211 -11.94 11.60 7.69
CA SER A 211 -13.22 11.85 8.33
C SER A 211 -13.63 13.32 8.25
N ALA A 212 -14.92 13.57 8.45
CA ALA A 212 -15.50 14.92 8.41
C ALA A 212 -14.79 15.90 9.35
N ALA A 213 -14.67 17.16 8.91
CA ALA A 213 -14.19 18.25 9.75
C ALA A 213 -15.06 18.40 11.01
N GLN A 214 -14.42 18.65 12.15
CA GLN A 214 -15.11 18.95 13.42
C GLN A 214 -15.59 20.42 13.52
N ASP A 215 -15.42 21.21 12.47
CA ASP A 215 -16.00 22.57 12.40
C ASP A 215 -17.53 22.47 12.37
N LYS A 216 -18.19 23.17 13.30
CA LYS A 216 -19.66 23.25 13.38
C LYS A 216 -20.33 23.79 12.12
N LYS A 217 -19.59 24.45 11.23
CA LYS A 217 -20.07 24.95 9.93
C LYS A 217 -20.04 23.89 8.83
N TYR A 218 -19.33 22.78 9.00
CA TYR A 218 -19.26 21.70 8.01
C TYR A 218 -20.64 21.07 7.77
N ARG A 219 -20.98 20.82 6.51
CA ARG A 219 -22.28 20.30 6.04
C ARG A 219 -22.10 19.17 5.03
N ASN A 220 -21.13 18.28 5.27
CA ASN A 220 -20.84 17.12 4.40
C ASN A 220 -20.50 17.51 2.96
N GLU A 221 -19.87 18.66 2.79
CA GLU A 221 -19.42 19.09 1.47
C GLU A 221 -18.27 18.21 0.99
N ALA A 222 -18.05 18.16 -0.33
CA ALA A 222 -17.03 17.34 -0.96
C ALA A 222 -15.60 17.91 -0.77
N THR A 223 -15.16 18.06 0.48
CA THR A 223 -13.82 18.49 0.85
C THR A 223 -12.85 17.33 0.87
N ARG A 224 -11.56 17.65 0.80
CA ARG A 224 -10.51 16.70 0.45
C ARG A 224 -9.46 16.55 1.54
N LEU A 225 -8.79 15.41 1.50
CA LEU A 225 -7.54 15.15 2.20
C LEU A 225 -6.51 14.63 1.20
N VAL A 226 -5.31 15.17 1.23
CA VAL A 226 -4.18 14.72 0.40
C VAL A 226 -2.99 14.43 1.30
N ILE A 227 -2.51 13.19 1.28
CA ILE A 227 -1.34 12.71 2.00
C ILE A 227 -0.28 12.29 0.99
N GLY A 228 0.92 12.86 1.10
CA GLY A 228 2.08 12.54 0.28
C GLY A 228 2.66 11.16 0.55
N ALA A 229 3.91 10.95 0.14
CA ALA A 229 4.56 9.66 0.13
C ALA A 229 5.43 9.41 1.38
N ARG A 230 5.68 8.14 1.69
CA ARG A 230 6.67 7.71 2.72
C ARG A 230 6.39 8.22 4.14
N ASN A 231 5.14 8.58 4.46
CA ASN A 231 4.77 8.95 5.81
C ASN A 231 4.63 7.71 6.70
N THR A 232 5.05 7.83 7.95
CA THR A 232 4.71 6.87 9.00
C THR A 232 3.65 7.46 9.90
N ILE A 233 2.44 6.90 9.86
CA ILE A 233 1.28 7.32 10.65
C ILE A 233 1.02 6.26 11.71
N ARG A 234 1.27 6.61 12.97
CA ARG A 234 1.17 5.70 14.11
C ARG A 234 -0.27 5.58 14.60
N GLU A 235 -0.46 4.81 15.65
CA GLU A 235 -1.76 4.34 16.12
C GLU A 235 -2.66 5.50 16.59
N PHE A 236 -3.97 5.38 16.39
CA PHE A 236 -4.97 6.33 16.91
C PHE A 236 -4.82 7.78 16.44
N CYS A 237 -4.19 8.03 15.29
CA CYS A 237 -4.22 9.37 14.70
C CYS A 237 -5.60 9.67 14.10
N THR A 238 -5.95 10.95 14.11
CA THR A 238 -7.18 11.47 13.50
C THR A 238 -6.82 12.58 12.53
N ILE A 239 -7.21 12.45 11.27
CA ILE A 239 -6.87 13.40 10.20
C ILE A 239 -8.15 13.75 9.45
N ASN A 240 -8.59 15.00 9.53
CA ASN A 240 -9.83 15.43 8.89
C ASN A 240 -9.60 16.00 7.49
N THR A 241 -10.65 15.91 6.66
CA THR A 241 -10.75 16.71 5.43
C THR A 241 -10.88 18.20 5.75
N GLY A 242 -10.74 19.05 4.73
CA GLY A 242 -10.92 20.50 4.87
C GLY A 242 -12.38 20.95 5.04
N THR A 243 -12.57 22.26 5.03
CA THR A 243 -13.88 22.95 4.98
C THR A 243 -13.93 23.86 3.76
N ILE A 244 -15.11 24.07 3.14
CA ILE A 244 -15.21 24.98 1.99
C ILE A 244 -14.63 26.37 2.30
N GLN A 245 -14.85 26.85 3.52
CA GLN A 245 -14.40 28.16 3.97
C GLN A 245 -12.88 28.24 4.16
N GLY A 246 -12.23 27.10 4.44
CA GLY A 246 -10.79 26.97 4.65
C GLY A 246 -9.97 26.60 3.42
N GLY A 247 -10.61 26.52 2.24
CA GLY A 247 -9.97 26.08 1.00
C GLY A 247 -10.32 24.64 0.58
N GLY A 248 -11.03 23.90 1.44
CA GLY A 248 -11.64 22.61 1.12
C GLY A 248 -10.64 21.46 1.06
N VAL A 249 -9.43 21.63 1.60
CA VAL A 249 -8.39 20.61 1.56
C VAL A 249 -7.45 20.70 2.77
N THR A 250 -7.28 19.57 3.44
CA THR A 250 -6.14 19.33 4.34
C THR A 250 -5.02 18.65 3.54
N THR A 251 -3.78 19.12 3.68
CA THR A 251 -2.62 18.51 3.00
C THR A 251 -1.54 18.09 3.98
N ILE A 252 -0.90 16.96 3.70
CA ILE A 252 0.28 16.44 4.39
C ILE A 252 1.30 16.06 3.32
N GLY A 253 2.52 16.58 3.43
CA GLY A 253 3.62 16.29 2.52
C GLY A 253 4.20 14.88 2.68
N ASP A 254 5.51 14.79 2.45
CA ASP A 254 6.24 13.53 2.38
C ASP A 254 7.10 13.26 3.61
N ASP A 255 7.46 12.00 3.83
CA ASP A 255 8.51 11.60 4.77
C ASP A 255 8.25 12.07 6.22
N ASN A 256 6.99 12.23 6.61
CA ASN A 256 6.62 12.68 7.96
C ASN A 256 6.57 11.51 8.95
N TRP A 257 6.91 11.79 10.21
CA TRP A 257 6.79 10.87 11.33
C TRP A 257 5.69 11.34 12.28
N ILE A 258 4.51 10.75 12.15
CA ILE A 258 3.30 11.13 12.89
C ILE A 258 3.05 10.07 13.97
N MET A 259 3.34 10.41 15.22
CA MET A 259 3.26 9.49 16.35
C MET A 259 1.82 9.31 16.87
N ALA A 260 1.65 8.38 17.82
CA ALA A 260 0.31 7.94 18.22
C ALA A 260 -0.53 9.09 18.82
N TYR A 261 -1.85 9.03 18.59
CA TYR A 261 -2.81 10.03 19.07
C TYR A 261 -2.64 11.45 18.52
N VAL A 262 -1.88 11.64 17.44
CA VAL A 262 -1.81 12.95 16.79
C VAL A 262 -3.15 13.29 16.12
N HIS A 263 -3.57 14.54 16.29
CA HIS A 263 -4.73 15.09 15.61
C HIS A 263 -4.30 16.17 14.61
N ILE A 264 -4.76 16.03 13.37
CA ILE A 264 -4.61 17.03 12.31
C ILE A 264 -6.02 17.45 11.88
N ALA A 265 -6.44 18.63 12.33
CA ALA A 265 -7.76 19.17 12.02
C ALA A 265 -7.90 19.59 10.56
N HIS A 266 -9.10 20.05 10.23
CA HIS A 266 -9.45 20.54 8.91
C HIS A 266 -8.54 21.69 8.42
N ASP A 267 -8.28 21.69 7.11
CA ASP A 267 -7.57 22.75 6.38
C ASP A 267 -6.11 22.96 6.82
N CYS A 268 -5.54 22.05 7.61
CA CYS A 268 -4.12 22.09 7.94
C CYS A 268 -3.27 21.87 6.69
N GLN A 269 -2.11 22.54 6.65
CA GLN A 269 -1.11 22.39 5.59
C GLN A 269 0.20 21.95 6.25
N VAL A 270 0.51 20.66 6.18
CA VAL A 270 1.70 20.08 6.77
C VAL A 270 2.71 19.79 5.67
N GLY A 271 3.93 20.31 5.80
CA GLY A 271 5.02 20.08 4.87
C GLY A 271 5.62 18.67 4.94
N SER A 272 6.88 18.56 4.57
CA SER A 272 7.62 17.30 4.51
C SER A 272 8.67 17.18 5.61
N HIS A 273 9.07 15.94 5.94
CA HIS A 273 10.06 15.62 6.97
C HIS A 273 9.73 16.14 8.37
N THR A 274 8.46 16.39 8.66
CA THR A 274 8.00 16.83 9.98
C THR A 274 7.95 15.67 10.96
N ILE A 275 8.05 16.00 12.25
CA ILE A 275 7.84 15.04 13.34
C ILE A 275 6.75 15.58 14.25
N MET A 276 5.71 14.80 14.44
CA MET A 276 4.63 15.10 15.39
C MET A 276 4.64 14.03 16.47
N ALA A 277 5.06 14.40 17.69
CA ALA A 277 5.15 13.47 18.79
C ALA A 277 3.78 13.20 19.44
N ASN A 278 3.72 12.17 20.29
CA ASN A 278 2.46 11.63 20.80
C ASN A 278 1.50 12.71 21.30
N THR A 279 0.24 12.64 20.88
CA THR A 279 -0.83 13.52 21.34
C THR A 279 -0.59 15.01 21.02
N SER A 280 0.30 15.34 20.09
CA SER A 280 0.31 16.71 19.54
C SER A 280 -0.95 16.93 18.71
N THR A 281 -1.59 18.07 18.89
CA THR A 281 -2.90 18.39 18.31
C THR A 281 -2.81 19.69 17.53
N LEU A 282 -3.12 19.63 16.23
CA LEU A 282 -3.29 20.81 15.38
C LEU A 282 -4.77 21.16 15.30
N ALA A 283 -5.14 22.38 15.68
CA ALA A 283 -6.47 22.92 15.41
C ALA A 283 -6.61 23.34 13.94
N GLY A 284 -7.81 23.78 13.54
CA GLY A 284 -8.12 24.10 12.14
C GLY A 284 -7.18 25.15 11.53
N HIS A 285 -6.86 24.98 10.25
CA HIS A 285 -6.07 25.93 9.45
C HIS A 285 -4.62 26.14 9.91
N VAL A 286 -4.03 25.19 10.65
CA VAL A 286 -2.62 25.28 11.05
C VAL A 286 -1.70 24.97 9.87
N GLU A 287 -0.64 25.77 9.71
CA GLU A 287 0.42 25.51 8.73
C GLU A 287 1.68 25.04 9.45
N VAL A 288 2.28 23.93 8.99
CA VAL A 288 3.52 23.37 9.55
C VAL A 288 4.54 23.27 8.44
N GLY A 289 5.60 24.07 8.51
CA GLY A 289 6.68 24.07 7.54
C GLY A 289 7.54 22.81 7.59
N ASP A 290 8.27 22.57 6.51
CA ASP A 290 9.16 21.41 6.38
C ASP A 290 10.09 21.27 7.58
N TRP A 291 10.43 20.03 7.93
CA TRP A 291 11.42 19.72 8.95
C TRP A 291 11.09 20.19 10.38
N ALA A 292 9.91 20.76 10.61
CA ALA A 292 9.45 21.18 11.91
C ALA A 292 9.18 19.97 12.82
N ILE A 293 9.40 20.16 14.11
CA ILE A 293 9.16 19.14 15.14
C ILE A 293 8.17 19.69 16.16
N ILE A 294 7.12 18.94 16.44
CA ILE A 294 6.10 19.27 17.43
C ILE A 294 6.20 18.25 18.56
N GLY A 295 6.62 18.70 19.74
CA GLY A 295 6.75 17.87 20.93
C GLY A 295 5.40 17.30 21.41
N GLY A 296 5.46 16.18 22.14
CA GLY A 296 4.26 15.49 22.59
C GLY A 296 3.43 16.32 23.55
N LEU A 297 2.13 16.03 23.67
CA LEU A 297 1.15 16.78 24.47
C LEU A 297 1.03 18.28 24.10
N THR A 298 1.51 18.68 22.92
CA THR A 298 1.45 20.08 22.47
C THR A 298 0.13 20.38 21.77
N GLY A 299 -0.51 21.49 22.14
CA GLY A 299 -1.65 22.03 21.40
C GLY A 299 -1.24 23.21 20.52
N VAL A 300 -1.67 23.22 19.26
CA VAL A 300 -1.47 24.32 18.32
C VAL A 300 -2.81 24.94 17.96
N HIS A 301 -2.97 26.21 18.31
CA HIS A 301 -4.20 26.94 18.12
C HIS A 301 -4.48 27.22 16.64
N GLN A 302 -5.76 27.37 16.30
CA GLN A 302 -6.22 27.56 14.92
C GLN A 302 -5.52 28.74 14.23
N PHE A 303 -5.30 28.62 12.91
CA PHE A 303 -4.63 29.59 12.04
C PHE A 303 -3.14 29.85 12.31
N THR A 304 -2.53 29.14 13.26
CA THR A 304 -1.12 29.36 13.60
C THR A 304 -0.18 28.75 12.56
N LYS A 305 0.94 29.41 12.31
CA LYS A 305 2.03 28.92 11.45
C LYS A 305 3.23 28.48 12.27
N ILE A 306 3.73 27.28 12.00
CA ILE A 306 4.99 26.76 12.55
C ILE A 306 6.02 26.77 11.43
N GLY A 307 7.00 27.65 11.53
CA GLY A 307 8.01 27.82 10.49
C GLY A 307 8.89 26.59 10.28
N ALA A 308 9.46 26.48 9.08
CA ALA A 308 10.33 25.37 8.71
C ALA A 308 11.51 25.22 9.69
N HIS A 309 11.88 23.97 9.98
CA HIS A 309 12.92 23.59 10.95
C HIS A 309 12.70 24.06 12.40
N ALA A 310 11.56 24.68 12.73
CA ALA A 310 11.24 25.03 14.11
C ALA A 310 11.11 23.76 14.98
N MET A 311 11.32 23.91 16.28
CA MET A 311 11.14 22.84 17.24
C MET A 311 10.31 23.34 18.41
N VAL A 312 9.13 22.73 18.59
CA VAL A 312 8.24 22.97 19.72
C VAL A 312 8.50 21.93 20.78
N GLY A 313 8.83 22.36 21.99
CA GLY A 313 9.07 21.50 23.14
C GLY A 313 7.81 20.77 23.60
N PHE A 314 8.02 19.76 24.44
CA PHE A 314 6.96 18.95 25.06
C PHE A 314 5.96 19.81 25.86
N ALA A 315 4.68 19.41 25.84
CA ALA A 315 3.59 20.00 26.60
C ALA A 315 3.44 21.53 26.44
N SER A 316 3.63 22.03 25.21
CA SER A 316 3.55 23.45 24.91
C SER A 316 2.14 23.89 24.48
N ALA A 317 1.82 25.17 24.66
CA ALA A 317 0.59 25.79 24.17
C ALA A 317 0.93 26.84 23.11
N VAL A 318 0.80 26.49 21.83
CA VAL A 318 1.15 27.37 20.72
C VAL A 318 -0.07 28.19 20.30
N SER A 319 -0.05 29.49 20.60
CA SER A 319 -1.14 30.43 20.29
C SER A 319 -0.76 31.53 19.30
N GLN A 320 0.49 31.56 18.85
CA GLN A 320 1.04 32.54 17.92
C GLN A 320 2.03 31.87 16.97
N ASP A 321 2.24 32.51 15.82
CA ASP A 321 3.16 32.02 14.80
C ASP A 321 4.59 31.85 15.34
N ILE A 322 5.23 30.77 14.93
CA ILE A 322 6.61 30.45 15.28
C ILE A 322 7.45 30.69 14.03
N ALA A 323 8.43 31.59 14.14
CA ALA A 323 9.35 31.85 13.03
C ALA A 323 10.16 30.58 12.68
N PRO A 324 10.57 30.41 11.41
CA PRO A 324 11.45 29.32 11.01
C PRO A 324 12.72 29.25 11.88
N TYR A 325 13.26 28.04 12.02
CA TYR A 325 14.49 27.76 12.76
C TYR A 325 14.42 27.95 14.28
N MET A 326 13.31 28.46 14.83
CA MET A 326 13.22 28.75 16.27
C MET A 326 12.93 27.51 17.11
N MET A 327 13.50 27.46 18.30
CA MET A 327 13.08 26.58 19.38
C MET A 327 12.15 27.34 20.31
N VAL A 328 10.99 26.76 20.62
CA VAL A 328 10.01 27.34 21.53
C VAL A 328 9.49 26.27 22.48
N ASP A 329 9.11 26.63 23.69
CA ASP A 329 8.37 25.73 24.57
C ASP A 329 7.51 26.50 25.59
N GLY A 330 6.65 25.75 26.29
CA GLY A 330 5.98 26.20 27.51
C GLY A 330 4.54 26.67 27.32
N ASN A 331 3.94 27.04 28.46
CA ASN A 331 2.65 27.69 28.58
C ASN A 331 2.73 28.67 29.77
N PRO A 332 2.97 29.98 29.53
CA PRO A 332 2.99 30.64 28.23
C PRO A 332 4.17 30.23 27.34
N LEU A 333 3.94 30.20 26.03
CA LEU A 333 4.97 29.86 25.04
C LEU A 333 6.09 30.91 25.05
N SER A 334 7.34 30.48 24.97
CA SER A 334 8.50 31.36 24.90
C SER A 334 9.55 30.85 23.93
N VAL A 335 10.26 31.77 23.28
CA VAL A 335 11.43 31.46 22.47
C VAL A 335 12.58 31.04 23.38
N ARG A 336 13.23 29.93 23.03
CA ARG A 336 14.42 29.39 23.71
C ARG A 336 15.71 29.63 22.95
N GLY A 337 15.63 29.92 21.66
CA GLY A 337 16.75 30.22 20.80
C GLY A 337 16.58 29.61 19.41
N ILE A 338 17.69 29.41 18.71
CA ILE A 338 17.73 28.81 17.38
C ILE A 338 17.88 27.29 17.52
N ASN A 339 17.23 26.51 16.65
CA ASN A 339 17.37 25.07 16.53
C ASN A 339 18.70 24.70 15.85
N SER A 340 19.81 25.19 16.40
CA SER A 340 21.15 25.07 15.82
C SER A 340 21.55 23.61 15.65
N GLU A 341 21.14 22.74 16.58
CA GLU A 341 21.44 21.30 16.48
C GLU A 341 20.66 20.62 15.35
N GLY A 342 19.36 20.91 15.23
CA GLY A 342 18.56 20.42 14.11
C GLY A 342 19.07 20.93 12.77
N LEU A 343 19.57 22.16 12.70
CA LEU A 343 20.16 22.73 11.47
C LEU A 343 21.49 22.05 11.12
N ARG A 344 22.39 21.85 12.09
CA ARG A 344 23.67 21.14 11.87
C ARG A 344 23.46 19.72 11.35
N ARG A 345 22.51 18.97 11.93
CA ARG A 345 22.16 17.61 11.47
C ARG A 345 21.63 17.57 10.04
N ARG A 346 21.14 18.72 9.53
CA ARG A 346 20.61 18.90 8.19
C ARG A 346 21.61 19.60 7.24
N GLY A 347 22.88 19.68 7.63
CA GLY A 347 23.97 20.14 6.77
C GLY A 347 24.15 21.66 6.68
N PHE A 348 23.52 22.43 7.57
CA PHE A 348 23.76 23.87 7.63
C PHE A 348 25.14 24.14 8.24
N GLY A 349 25.98 24.91 7.56
CA GLY A 349 27.30 25.30 8.04
C GLY A 349 27.24 26.36 9.16
N ASN A 350 28.28 26.43 9.98
CA ASN A 350 28.32 27.31 11.17
C ASN A 350 28.15 28.81 10.85
N GLU A 351 28.59 29.29 9.68
CA GLU A 351 28.41 30.69 9.27
C GLU A 351 26.94 31.03 8.98
N ARG A 352 26.16 30.05 8.53
CA ARG A 352 24.75 30.21 8.17
C ARG A 352 23.83 30.17 9.39
N ILE A 353 24.26 29.55 10.49
CA ILE A 353 23.49 29.34 11.72
C ILE A 353 23.66 30.53 12.65
#